data_AF-A0A953LNB4-F1
#
_entry.id   AF-A0A953LNB4-F1
#
_cell.length_a   1.000
_cell.length_b   1.000
_cell.length_c   1.000
_cell.angle_alpha   90.00
_cell.angle_beta   90.00
_cell.angle_gamma   90.00
#
_symmetry.space_group_name_H-M   'P 1'
#
loop_
_entity.id
_entity.type
_entity.pdbx_description
1 polymer ?
#
loop_
_entity_poly.entity_id
_entity_poly.type
_entity_poly.pdbx_seq_one_letter_code
_entity_poly.pdbx_strand_id
1 'polypeptide(L)'
;APTELPEDQRLHLVVYIDNFNLKVFDRNRVFASLREFLRTKLSREDRVMLITYDREPHIRRPFTSDSTTIASALFEIEKMSAMGNNAERDRADILREIKEADDANYATMRARSYAESVFNDLSFSIDSIKNTVSSLAGVPGRKAVLYVSSGLPLVAGEDVFHAIQERWTSATSAIMESRSYDATRRFQELIAQANANRISFYTVDAGGLRISTSISAEHSDADSSSMVDSIYWSNIQGSLQLMAERTGGKAIYNTNDPSKGLSLAGDDFRTYYSLGYTPAHSGDGRYHKVDVKTKRKDLVVRHRDGYRDKSPEARMADGVMSSLFFDVESNSFGVTVDRGTVTPRDDGNYVVEIAVRIPIGKLTLIPEG
;
A
#
# COMPACT_ATOMS: atom_id res chain seq x y z
N ALA A 1 -8.14 15.73 32.93
CA ALA A 1 -8.30 14.62 31.99
C ALA A 1 -7.13 14.65 31.01
N PRO A 2 -6.61 13.52 30.50
CA PRO A 2 -5.73 13.59 29.35
C PRO A 2 -6.49 14.30 28.22
N THR A 3 -5.86 15.29 27.60
CA THR A 3 -6.44 16.03 26.48
C THR A 3 -6.68 15.03 25.34
N GLU A 4 -7.91 14.94 24.85
CA GLU A 4 -8.29 14.14 23.68
C GLU A 4 -7.37 14.52 22.51
N LEU A 5 -6.86 13.54 21.74
CA LEU A 5 -5.96 13.88 20.64
C LEU A 5 -6.75 14.67 19.58
N PRO A 6 -6.18 15.78 19.07
CA PRO A 6 -6.77 16.50 17.95
C PRO A 6 -7.06 15.57 16.77
N GLU A 7 -8.17 15.80 16.06
CA GLU A 7 -8.60 14.94 14.94
C GLU A 7 -7.52 14.81 13.86
N ASP A 8 -6.77 15.88 13.61
CA ASP A 8 -5.64 15.93 12.67
C ASP A 8 -4.41 15.14 13.13
N GLN A 9 -4.41 14.60 14.34
CA GLN A 9 -3.35 13.76 14.90
C GLN A 9 -3.79 12.31 15.11
N ARG A 10 -5.09 12.00 14.99
CA ARG A 10 -5.62 10.63 15.13
C ARG A 10 -5.17 9.74 13.98
N LEU A 11 -4.89 8.48 14.29
CA LEU A 11 -4.50 7.49 13.30
C LEU A 11 -5.74 6.86 12.64
N HIS A 12 -5.73 6.84 11.31
CA HIS A 12 -6.56 6.00 10.46
C HIS A 12 -5.66 4.92 9.84
N LEU A 13 -5.75 3.70 10.38
CA LEU A 13 -4.98 2.55 9.92
C LEU A 13 -5.84 1.65 9.04
N VAL A 14 -5.42 1.45 7.81
CA VAL A 14 -5.98 0.39 6.95
C VAL A 14 -5.11 -0.84 7.07
N VAL A 15 -5.67 -1.96 7.51
CA VAL A 15 -5.02 -3.26 7.42
C VAL A 15 -5.51 -3.92 6.14
N TYR A 16 -4.63 -3.99 5.15
CA TYR A 16 -4.91 -4.53 3.82
C TYR A 16 -4.29 -5.92 3.70
N ILE A 17 -5.14 -6.94 3.57
CA ILE A 17 -4.74 -8.35 3.58
C ILE A 17 -4.91 -8.91 2.17
N ASP A 18 -3.79 -9.21 1.53
CA ASP A 18 -3.72 -9.67 0.15
C ASP A 18 -3.94 -11.19 0.05
N ASN A 19 -5.18 -11.64 0.25
CA ASN A 19 -5.54 -13.06 0.15
C ASN A 19 -5.27 -13.67 -1.23
N PHE A 20 -5.16 -12.85 -2.28
CA PHE A 20 -4.80 -13.30 -3.62
C PHE A 20 -3.37 -13.84 -3.66
N ASN A 21 -2.40 -13.12 -3.09
CA ASN A 21 -0.99 -13.51 -3.10
C ASN A 21 -0.54 -14.27 -1.83
N LEU A 22 -1.31 -14.21 -0.75
CA LEU A 22 -0.99 -14.91 0.49
C LEU A 22 -1.18 -16.41 0.39
N LYS A 23 -0.30 -17.17 1.05
CA LYS A 23 -0.50 -18.59 1.33
C LYS A 23 -1.23 -18.75 2.67
N VAL A 24 -2.04 -19.80 2.80
CA VAL A 24 -2.84 -20.05 4.02
C VAL A 24 -1.96 -20.21 5.26
N PHE A 25 -0.84 -20.95 5.15
CA PHE A 25 0.07 -21.18 6.28
C PHE A 25 0.76 -19.89 6.74
N ASP A 26 1.31 -19.14 5.78
CA ASP A 26 1.97 -17.85 6.00
C ASP A 26 1.04 -16.84 6.66
N ARG A 27 -0.22 -16.82 6.22
CA ARG A 27 -1.27 -15.98 6.79
C ARG A 27 -1.48 -16.25 8.27
N ASN A 28 -1.67 -17.51 8.67
CA ASN A 28 -2.00 -17.86 10.07
C ASN A 28 -0.89 -17.39 11.04
N ARG A 29 0.37 -17.48 10.61
CA ARG A 29 1.52 -16.99 11.39
C ARG A 29 1.47 -15.48 11.61
N VAL A 30 1.19 -14.71 10.57
CA VAL A 30 1.10 -13.24 10.68
C VAL A 30 -0.12 -12.81 11.49
N PHE A 31 -1.24 -13.51 11.36
CA PHE A 31 -2.51 -13.13 12.01
C PHE A 31 -2.44 -13.18 13.53
N ALA A 32 -1.72 -14.14 14.10
CA ALA A 32 -1.47 -14.20 15.54
C ALA A 32 -0.80 -12.91 16.04
N SER A 33 0.27 -12.49 15.37
CA SER A 33 1.03 -11.26 15.71
C SER A 33 0.23 -9.99 15.42
N LEU A 34 -0.54 -9.99 14.34
CA LEU A 34 -1.40 -8.87 13.94
C LEU A 34 -2.52 -8.61 14.96
N ARG A 35 -3.19 -9.65 15.45
CA ARG A 35 -4.19 -9.51 16.51
C ARG A 35 -3.60 -8.87 17.75
N GLU A 36 -2.45 -9.37 18.20
CA GLU A 36 -1.79 -8.83 19.38
C GLU A 36 -1.37 -7.38 19.18
N PHE A 37 -0.84 -7.06 18.00
CA PHE A 37 -0.48 -5.70 17.62
C PHE A 37 -1.69 -4.75 17.69
N LEU A 38 -2.80 -5.07 17.01
CA LEU A 38 -3.98 -4.19 17.00
C LEU A 38 -4.59 -4.03 18.40
N ARG A 39 -4.50 -5.07 19.24
CA ARG A 39 -5.02 -5.05 20.61
C ARG A 39 -4.17 -4.21 21.56
N THR A 40 -2.84 -4.22 21.40
CA THR A 40 -1.91 -3.68 22.42
C THR A 40 -1.18 -2.42 21.99
N LYS A 41 -1.09 -2.14 20.70
CA LYS A 41 -0.30 -1.03 20.15
C LYS A 41 -1.15 0.06 19.51
N LEU A 42 -2.47 -0.04 19.54
CA LEU A 42 -3.34 1.04 19.09
C LEU A 42 -4.00 1.76 20.27
N SER A 43 -4.15 3.06 20.14
CA SER A 43 -4.92 3.90 21.07
C SER A 43 -6.42 3.64 20.90
N ARG A 44 -7.21 3.99 21.92
CA ARG A 44 -8.67 3.98 21.86
C ARG A 44 -9.26 4.96 20.85
N GLU A 45 -8.48 5.96 20.43
CA GLU A 45 -8.87 6.94 19.42
C GLU A 45 -8.45 6.54 18.00
N ASP A 46 -7.60 5.53 17.85
CA ASP A 46 -7.16 5.04 16.55
C ASP A 46 -8.30 4.29 15.88
N ARG A 47 -8.51 4.58 14.58
CA ARG A 47 -9.54 3.91 13.78
C ARG A 47 -8.89 2.92 12.83
N VAL A 48 -9.39 1.70 12.84
CA VAL A 48 -8.90 0.61 11.99
C VAL A 48 -9.97 0.24 10.97
N MET A 49 -9.58 0.16 9.70
CA MET A 49 -10.35 -0.44 8.63
C MET A 49 -9.67 -1.75 8.21
N LEU A 50 -10.44 -2.81 7.99
CA LEU A 50 -9.95 -4.10 7.52
C LEU A 50 -10.41 -4.33 6.08
N ILE A 51 -9.44 -4.52 5.19
CA ILE A 51 -9.67 -4.84 3.77
C ILE A 51 -9.04 -6.19 3.47
N THR A 52 -9.74 -7.03 2.73
CA THR A 52 -9.15 -8.22 2.07
C THR A 52 -9.19 -8.04 0.57
N TYR A 53 -8.22 -8.63 -0.12
CA TYR A 53 -8.18 -8.66 -1.57
C TYR A 53 -8.03 -10.08 -2.11
N ASP A 54 -8.94 -10.50 -2.96
CA ASP A 54 -8.97 -11.80 -3.65
C ASP A 54 -9.45 -11.61 -5.10
N ARG A 55 -8.76 -10.72 -5.83
CA ARG A 55 -9.06 -10.13 -7.16
C ARG A 55 -9.92 -8.87 -7.12
N GLU A 56 -10.76 -8.74 -6.10
CA GLU A 56 -11.48 -7.51 -5.81
C GLU A 56 -11.30 -7.10 -4.34
N PRO A 57 -11.32 -5.78 -4.02
CA PRO A 57 -11.21 -5.32 -2.65
C PRO A 57 -12.54 -5.48 -1.91
N HIS A 58 -12.49 -6.06 -0.71
CA HIS A 58 -13.63 -6.14 0.19
C HIS A 58 -13.34 -5.42 1.49
N ILE A 59 -14.14 -4.39 1.80
CA ILE A 59 -14.14 -3.78 3.13
C ILE A 59 -14.83 -4.76 4.08
N ARG A 60 -14.03 -5.49 4.86
CA ARG A 60 -14.54 -6.45 5.85
C ARG A 60 -15.05 -5.73 7.08
N ARG A 61 -14.36 -4.65 7.48
CA ARG A 61 -14.84 -3.73 8.51
C ARG A 61 -14.46 -2.31 8.13
N PRO A 62 -15.43 -1.38 8.08
CA PRO A 62 -15.14 0.06 7.98
C PRO A 62 -14.34 0.56 9.19
N PHE A 63 -13.90 1.81 9.13
CA PHE A 63 -13.16 2.44 10.25
C PHE A 63 -13.93 2.37 11.57
N THR A 64 -13.31 1.73 12.56
CA THR A 64 -13.84 1.61 13.93
C THR A 64 -12.69 1.64 14.93
N SER A 65 -12.96 2.10 16.15
CA SER A 65 -12.05 1.96 17.29
C SER A 65 -12.42 0.81 18.23
N ASP A 66 -13.51 0.07 17.95
CA ASP A 66 -13.92 -1.07 18.77
C ASP A 66 -13.05 -2.30 18.51
N SER A 67 -12.12 -2.53 19.42
CA SER A 67 -11.23 -3.70 19.44
C SER A 67 -11.93 -5.06 19.33
N THR A 68 -13.17 -5.18 19.82
CA THR A 68 -13.94 -6.44 19.79
C THR A 68 -14.42 -6.75 18.37
N THR A 69 -14.91 -5.74 17.66
CA THR A 69 -15.33 -5.88 16.25
C THR A 69 -14.13 -6.12 15.33
N ILE A 70 -13.01 -5.46 15.59
CA ILE A 70 -11.74 -5.66 14.86
C ILE A 70 -11.25 -7.10 15.05
N ALA A 71 -11.20 -7.57 16.31
CA ALA A 71 -10.75 -8.92 16.61
C ALA A 71 -11.64 -9.99 15.98
N SER A 72 -12.96 -9.85 16.11
CA SER A 72 -13.95 -10.77 15.51
C SER A 72 -13.80 -10.86 13.99
N ALA A 73 -13.61 -9.71 13.33
CA ALA A 73 -13.40 -9.68 11.88
C ALA A 73 -12.08 -10.33 11.45
N LEU A 74 -11.00 -10.16 12.21
CA LEU A 74 -9.76 -10.87 11.93
C LEU A 74 -9.93 -12.40 12.05
N PHE A 75 -10.71 -12.89 13.02
CA PHE A 75 -11.05 -14.31 13.12
C PHE A 75 -11.88 -14.81 11.93
N GLU A 76 -12.78 -14.00 11.38
CA GLU A 76 -13.53 -14.33 10.16
C GLU A 76 -12.58 -14.41 8.95
N ILE A 77 -11.69 -13.41 8.79
CA ILE A 77 -10.73 -13.35 7.69
C ILE A 77 -9.74 -14.53 7.76
N GLU A 78 -9.30 -14.92 8.95
CA GLU A 78 -8.39 -16.07 9.16
C GLU A 78 -8.98 -17.39 8.65
N LYS A 79 -10.30 -17.52 8.53
CA LYS A 79 -10.98 -18.72 8.03
C LYS A 79 -11.18 -18.73 6.52
N MET A 80 -10.92 -17.62 5.84
CA MET A 80 -11.13 -17.51 4.40
C MET A 80 -10.08 -18.32 3.62
N SER A 81 -10.39 -18.67 2.38
CA SER A 81 -9.39 -19.24 1.47
C SER A 81 -8.37 -18.17 1.06
N ALA A 82 -7.13 -18.60 0.77
CA ALA A 82 -6.11 -17.77 0.15
C ALA A 82 -5.66 -18.43 -1.16
N MET A 83 -5.36 -17.63 -2.18
CA MET A 83 -5.10 -18.11 -3.54
C MET A 83 -3.62 -18.24 -3.88
N GLY A 84 -2.70 -17.86 -2.98
CA GLY A 84 -1.26 -17.83 -3.26
C GLY A 84 -0.64 -19.18 -3.62
N ASN A 85 -1.27 -20.30 -3.24
CA ASN A 85 -0.85 -21.64 -3.67
C ASN A 85 -0.99 -21.87 -5.18
N ASN A 86 -1.91 -21.15 -5.85
CA ASN A 86 -2.08 -21.25 -7.30
C ASN A 86 -0.89 -20.61 -8.01
N ALA A 87 -0.51 -19.39 -7.62
CA ALA A 87 0.64 -18.69 -8.20
C ALA A 87 1.95 -19.47 -8.05
N GLU A 88 2.15 -20.14 -6.90
CA GLU A 88 3.32 -21.01 -6.69
C GLU A 88 3.32 -22.24 -7.60
N ARG A 89 2.16 -22.88 -7.78
CA ARG A 89 2.02 -24.02 -8.71
C ARG A 89 2.24 -23.60 -10.15
N ASP A 90 1.61 -22.50 -10.58
CA ASP A 90 1.76 -21.96 -11.94
C ASP A 90 3.23 -21.63 -12.24
N ARG A 91 3.94 -21.05 -11.25
CA ARG A 91 5.38 -20.81 -11.33
C ARG A 91 6.18 -22.12 -11.44
N ALA A 92 5.90 -23.10 -10.60
CA ALA A 92 6.61 -24.37 -10.63
C ALA A 92 6.38 -25.12 -11.96
N ASP A 93 5.17 -25.07 -12.49
CA ASP A 93 4.80 -25.70 -13.76
C ASP A 93 5.53 -25.06 -14.95
N ILE A 94 5.59 -23.72 -15.04
CA ILE A 94 6.33 -23.05 -16.12
C ILE A 94 7.85 -23.28 -16.04
N LEU A 95 8.42 -23.32 -14.82
CA LEU A 95 9.85 -23.61 -14.65
C LEU A 95 10.19 -25.05 -15.05
N ARG A 96 9.33 -26.02 -14.69
CA ARG A 96 9.49 -27.41 -15.16
C ARG A 96 9.38 -27.49 -16.68
N GLU A 97 8.40 -26.81 -17.26
CA GLU A 97 8.22 -26.77 -18.71
C GLU A 97 9.45 -26.19 -19.43
N ILE A 98 10.05 -25.12 -18.92
CA ILE A 98 11.29 -24.54 -19.47
C ILE A 98 12.46 -25.51 -19.34
N LYS A 99 12.56 -26.24 -18.22
CA LYS A 99 13.60 -27.25 -18.01
C LYS A 99 13.46 -28.43 -18.99
N GLU A 100 12.23 -28.78 -19.37
CA GLU A 100 11.94 -29.90 -20.27
C GLU A 100 11.91 -29.50 -21.75
N ALA A 101 11.80 -28.21 -22.07
CA ALA A 101 11.74 -27.73 -23.45
C ALA A 101 13.06 -27.94 -24.21
N ASP A 102 12.93 -28.31 -25.49
CA ASP A 102 14.05 -28.54 -26.41
C ASP A 102 14.47 -27.29 -27.19
N ASP A 103 13.56 -26.31 -27.34
CA ASP A 103 13.75 -25.12 -28.17
C ASP A 103 13.56 -23.83 -27.35
N ALA A 104 14.50 -22.89 -27.51
CA ALA A 104 14.51 -21.62 -26.79
C ALA A 104 13.37 -20.70 -27.23
N ASN A 105 12.92 -20.76 -28.49
CA ASN A 105 11.82 -19.91 -28.97
C ASN A 105 10.49 -20.36 -28.35
N TYR A 106 10.26 -21.67 -28.29
CA TYR A 106 9.11 -22.25 -27.58
C TYR A 106 9.11 -21.86 -26.11
N ALA A 107 10.24 -22.04 -25.40
CA ALA A 107 10.36 -21.66 -24.00
C ALA A 107 10.08 -20.16 -23.78
N THR A 108 10.62 -19.30 -24.66
CA THR A 108 10.39 -17.84 -24.60
C THR A 108 8.94 -17.48 -24.84
N MET A 109 8.27 -18.13 -25.81
CA MET A 109 6.84 -17.93 -26.06
C MET A 109 5.99 -18.31 -24.82
N ARG A 110 6.33 -19.41 -24.15
CA ARG A 110 5.64 -19.86 -22.93
C ARG A 110 5.88 -18.90 -21.76
N ALA A 111 7.12 -18.45 -21.56
CA ALA A 111 7.46 -17.45 -20.57
C ALA A 111 6.72 -16.12 -20.80
N ARG A 112 6.57 -15.70 -22.07
CA ARG A 112 5.79 -14.51 -22.44
C ARG A 112 4.34 -14.62 -21.97
N SER A 113 3.68 -15.75 -22.27
CA SER A 113 2.29 -15.98 -21.86
C SER A 113 2.13 -16.00 -20.33
N TYR A 114 3.08 -16.63 -19.62
CA TYR A 114 3.10 -16.63 -18.16
C TYR A 114 3.29 -15.21 -17.59
N ALA A 115 4.31 -14.48 -18.06
CA ALA A 115 4.62 -13.13 -17.60
C ALA A 115 3.47 -12.15 -17.86
N GLU A 116 2.78 -12.27 -19.01
CA GLU A 116 1.60 -11.47 -19.33
C GLU A 116 0.44 -11.74 -18.35
N SER A 117 0.18 -13.01 -18.03
CA SER A 117 -0.84 -13.36 -17.02
C SER A 117 -0.51 -12.76 -15.65
N VAL A 118 0.73 -12.93 -15.19
CA VAL A 118 1.19 -12.39 -13.89
C VAL A 118 1.14 -10.86 -13.90
N PHE A 119 1.51 -10.21 -15.01
CA PHE A 119 1.49 -8.75 -15.13
C PHE A 119 0.07 -8.18 -15.12
N ASN A 120 -0.91 -8.90 -15.70
CA ASN A 120 -2.32 -8.52 -15.65
C ASN A 120 -2.85 -8.59 -14.21
N ASP A 121 -2.61 -9.71 -13.51
CA ASP A 121 -3.01 -9.87 -12.10
C ASP A 121 -2.34 -8.84 -11.18
N LEU A 122 -1.05 -8.56 -11.42
CA LEU A 122 -0.30 -7.50 -10.75
C LEU A 122 -0.93 -6.13 -10.98
N SER A 123 -1.34 -5.82 -12.21
CA SER A 123 -1.97 -4.55 -12.55
C SER A 123 -3.27 -4.35 -11.76
N PHE A 124 -4.13 -5.37 -11.68
CA PHE A 124 -5.35 -5.33 -10.86
C PHE A 124 -5.05 -5.13 -9.37
N SER A 125 -4.01 -5.78 -8.85
CA SER A 125 -3.58 -5.65 -7.46
C SER A 125 -3.11 -4.22 -7.15
N ILE A 126 -2.24 -3.65 -7.99
CA ILE A 126 -1.76 -2.27 -7.80
C ILE A 126 -2.91 -1.27 -7.91
N ASP A 127 -3.81 -1.43 -8.88
CA ASP A 127 -4.93 -0.51 -9.08
C ASP A 127 -5.92 -0.57 -7.90
N SER A 128 -6.13 -1.75 -7.30
CA SER A 128 -6.91 -1.91 -6.07
C SER A 128 -6.31 -1.15 -4.87
N ILE A 129 -4.98 -1.23 -4.70
CA ILE A 129 -4.27 -0.48 -3.65
C ILE A 129 -4.32 1.03 -3.95
N LYS A 130 -4.15 1.46 -5.21
CA LYS A 130 -4.28 2.87 -5.62
C LYS A 130 -5.68 3.40 -5.32
N ASN A 131 -6.73 2.64 -5.60
CA ASN A 131 -8.10 3.05 -5.30
C ASN A 131 -8.34 3.19 -3.78
N THR A 132 -7.78 2.29 -2.98
CA THR A 132 -7.79 2.40 -1.51
C THR A 132 -7.05 3.66 -1.03
N VAL A 133 -5.88 3.96 -1.60
CA VAL A 133 -5.12 5.17 -1.29
C VAL A 133 -5.87 6.44 -1.71
N SER A 134 -6.58 6.41 -2.83
CA SER A 134 -7.43 7.52 -3.30
C SER A 134 -8.61 7.78 -2.37
N SER A 135 -9.33 6.74 -1.93
CA SER A 135 -10.49 6.94 -1.06
C SER A 135 -10.12 7.57 0.28
N LEU A 136 -8.88 7.35 0.74
CA LEU A 136 -8.34 7.93 1.96
C LEU A 136 -7.85 9.38 1.81
N ALA A 137 -7.87 9.95 0.60
CA ALA A 137 -7.26 11.25 0.32
C ALA A 137 -7.81 12.37 1.22
N GLY A 138 -9.13 12.44 1.38
CA GLY A 138 -9.84 13.42 2.18
C GLY A 138 -10.01 13.06 3.66
N VAL A 139 -9.62 11.84 4.08
CA VAL A 139 -9.67 11.45 5.49
C VAL A 139 -8.69 12.33 6.29
N PRO A 140 -9.13 13.01 7.37
CA PRO A 140 -8.25 13.85 8.18
C PRO A 140 -7.30 12.99 9.02
N GLY A 141 -6.32 13.65 9.63
CA GLY A 141 -5.42 12.97 10.53
C GLY A 141 -4.30 12.20 9.85
N ARG A 142 -3.64 11.37 10.65
CA ARG A 142 -2.54 10.52 10.20
C ARG A 142 -3.12 9.28 9.52
N LYS A 143 -2.58 8.92 8.36
CA LYS A 143 -3.05 7.77 7.60
C LYS A 143 -1.92 6.79 7.35
N ALA A 144 -2.20 5.51 7.57
CA ALA A 144 -1.25 4.46 7.30
C ALA A 144 -1.95 3.24 6.70
N VAL A 145 -1.23 2.52 5.84
CA VAL A 145 -1.67 1.22 5.32
C VAL A 145 -0.69 0.17 5.83
N LEU A 146 -1.17 -0.76 6.65
CA LEU A 146 -0.48 -1.99 6.99
C LEU A 146 -0.84 -3.04 5.92
N TYR A 147 0.05 -3.22 4.94
CA TYR A 147 -0.13 -4.14 3.82
C TYR A 147 0.51 -5.50 4.16
N VAL A 148 -0.30 -6.55 4.22
CA VAL A 148 0.10 -7.92 4.52
C VAL A 148 0.00 -8.74 3.24
N SER A 149 1.13 -9.20 2.71
CA SER A 149 1.21 -9.95 1.45
C SER A 149 2.46 -10.84 1.42
N SER A 150 2.53 -11.79 0.49
CA SER A 150 3.78 -12.49 0.15
C SER A 150 4.71 -11.64 -0.72
N GLY A 151 4.24 -10.48 -1.17
CA GLY A 151 4.91 -9.59 -2.11
C GLY A 151 4.27 -9.61 -3.49
N LEU A 152 4.57 -8.58 -4.27
CA LEU A 152 4.16 -8.44 -5.66
C LEU A 152 5.43 -8.29 -6.51
N PRO A 153 5.57 -8.97 -7.66
CA PRO A 153 6.78 -8.84 -8.47
C PRO A 153 6.91 -7.41 -9.01
N LEU A 154 8.11 -6.84 -8.93
CA LEU A 154 8.45 -5.60 -9.64
C LEU A 154 8.51 -5.85 -11.15
N VAL A 155 9.00 -7.01 -11.58
CA VAL A 155 9.06 -7.44 -12.98
C VAL A 155 8.37 -8.81 -13.11
N ALA A 156 7.26 -8.89 -13.84
CA ALA A 156 6.50 -10.14 -13.92
C ALA A 156 7.27 -11.21 -14.72
N GLY A 157 7.42 -12.41 -14.13
CA GLY A 157 8.12 -13.54 -14.75
C GLY A 157 9.64 -13.38 -14.93
N GLU A 158 10.29 -12.43 -14.24
CA GLU A 158 11.73 -12.16 -14.37
C GLU A 158 12.58 -13.42 -14.17
N ASP A 159 12.31 -14.18 -13.12
CA ASP A 159 13.00 -15.41 -12.78
C ASP A 159 12.82 -16.50 -13.86
N VAL A 160 11.64 -16.56 -14.48
CA VAL A 160 11.32 -17.47 -15.58
C VAL A 160 12.16 -17.13 -16.83
N PHE A 161 12.31 -15.85 -17.17
CA PHE A 161 13.22 -15.43 -18.25
C PHE A 161 14.69 -15.71 -17.93
N HIS A 162 15.09 -15.57 -16.66
CA HIS A 162 16.43 -15.95 -16.22
C HIS A 162 16.69 -17.46 -16.33
N ALA A 163 15.71 -18.31 -16.02
CA ALA A 163 15.81 -19.76 -16.20
C ALA A 163 16.05 -20.15 -17.67
N ILE A 164 15.42 -19.44 -18.62
CA ILE A 164 15.67 -19.62 -20.07
C ILE A 164 17.11 -19.25 -20.41
N GLN A 165 17.58 -18.09 -19.95
CA GLN A 165 18.93 -17.61 -20.22
C GLN A 165 20.01 -18.53 -19.62
N GLU A 166 19.74 -19.13 -18.48
CA GLU A 166 20.63 -20.11 -17.85
C GLU A 166 20.75 -21.40 -18.69
N ARG A 167 19.62 -21.90 -19.19
CA ARG A 167 19.59 -23.11 -20.03
C ARG A 167 20.16 -22.87 -21.44
N TRP A 168 19.84 -21.74 -22.05
CA TRP A 168 20.33 -21.35 -23.37
C TRP A 168 21.10 -20.05 -23.27
N THR A 169 22.43 -20.13 -23.14
CA THR A 169 23.29 -18.95 -22.97
C THR A 169 23.20 -17.94 -24.12
N SER A 170 22.82 -18.39 -25.32
CA SER A 170 22.59 -17.54 -26.50
C SER A 170 21.26 -16.77 -26.48
N ALA A 171 20.35 -17.07 -25.54
CA ALA A 171 19.01 -16.46 -25.46
C ALA A 171 19.01 -15.08 -24.76
N THR A 172 20.00 -14.21 -25.05
CA THR A 172 20.13 -12.87 -24.46
C THR A 172 18.91 -11.97 -24.66
N SER A 173 18.12 -12.23 -25.70
CA SER A 173 16.84 -11.52 -25.92
C SER A 173 15.81 -11.77 -24.82
N ALA A 174 15.85 -12.91 -24.11
CA ALA A 174 14.90 -13.24 -23.05
C ALA A 174 14.97 -12.25 -21.87
N ILE A 175 16.18 -11.81 -21.50
CA ILE A 175 16.35 -10.81 -20.45
C ILE A 175 15.82 -9.44 -20.88
N MET A 176 16.02 -9.06 -22.15
CA MET A 176 15.46 -7.82 -22.69
C MET A 176 13.93 -7.87 -22.74
N GLU A 177 13.36 -9.03 -23.07
CA GLU A 177 11.92 -9.28 -23.07
C GLU A 177 11.30 -9.05 -21.68
N SER A 178 11.95 -9.53 -20.62
CA SER A 178 11.48 -9.38 -19.23
C SER A 178 11.21 -7.91 -18.84
N ARG A 179 11.97 -6.95 -19.40
CA ARG A 179 11.81 -5.51 -19.16
C ARG A 179 10.48 -4.96 -19.64
N SER A 180 9.83 -5.62 -20.59
CA SER A 180 8.48 -5.26 -21.06
C SER A 180 7.43 -5.46 -19.97
N TYR A 181 7.74 -6.27 -18.96
CA TYR A 181 6.87 -6.62 -17.82
C TYR A 181 7.30 -5.92 -16.52
N ASP A 182 8.13 -4.87 -16.62
CA ASP A 182 8.54 -4.06 -15.48
C ASP A 182 7.42 -3.11 -15.02
N ALA A 183 6.92 -3.35 -13.80
CA ALA A 183 5.86 -2.59 -13.15
C ALA A 183 6.40 -1.51 -12.19
N THR A 184 7.71 -1.27 -12.11
CA THR A 184 8.33 -0.29 -11.20
C THR A 184 7.69 1.08 -11.33
N ARG A 185 7.37 1.53 -12.55
CA ARG A 185 6.66 2.80 -12.78
C ARG A 185 5.28 2.83 -12.13
N ARG A 186 4.52 1.73 -12.18
CA ARG A 186 3.20 1.63 -11.52
C ARG A 186 3.32 1.72 -10.01
N PHE A 187 4.34 1.10 -9.40
CA PHE A 187 4.63 1.26 -7.98
C PHE A 187 5.03 2.71 -7.64
N GLN A 188 5.86 3.35 -8.46
CA GLN A 188 6.24 4.76 -8.27
C GLN A 188 5.01 5.69 -8.31
N GLU A 189 4.06 5.43 -9.21
CA GLU A 189 2.79 6.17 -9.27
C GLU A 189 1.94 5.96 -8.01
N LEU A 190 1.80 4.72 -7.54
CA LEU A 190 1.13 4.40 -6.28
C LEU A 190 1.77 5.13 -5.10
N ILE A 191 3.10 5.11 -5.01
CA ILE A 191 3.88 5.78 -3.95
C ILE A 191 3.70 7.30 -4.03
N ALA A 192 3.78 7.89 -5.22
CA ALA A 192 3.58 9.33 -5.40
C ALA A 192 2.17 9.76 -4.96
N GLN A 193 1.16 8.93 -5.27
CA GLN A 193 -0.23 9.15 -4.86
C GLN A 193 -0.42 9.03 -3.34
N ALA A 194 0.14 7.99 -2.73
CA ALA A 194 0.12 7.80 -1.28
C ALA A 194 0.77 8.98 -0.55
N ASN A 195 1.92 9.44 -1.05
CA ASN A 195 2.63 10.59 -0.51
C ASN A 195 1.85 11.90 -0.65
N ALA A 196 1.18 12.13 -1.79
CA ALA A 196 0.31 13.28 -1.99
C ALA A 196 -0.88 13.28 -1.00
N ASN A 197 -1.33 12.09 -0.60
CA ASN A 197 -2.40 11.88 0.37
C ASN A 197 -1.90 11.75 1.82
N ARG A 198 -0.59 11.91 2.07
CA ARG A 198 0.06 11.74 3.39
C ARG A 198 -0.17 10.36 4.01
N ILE A 199 -0.14 9.32 3.19
CA ILE A 199 -0.30 7.92 3.59
C ILE A 199 1.07 7.24 3.61
N SER A 200 1.40 6.58 4.72
CA SER A 200 2.60 5.75 4.85
C SER A 200 2.27 4.27 4.78
N PHE A 201 3.06 3.50 4.02
CA PHE A 201 2.96 2.05 3.96
C PHE A 201 3.85 1.37 5.01
N TYR A 202 3.25 0.46 5.76
CA TYR A 202 3.95 -0.52 6.57
C TYR A 202 3.68 -1.88 5.92
N THR A 203 4.72 -2.56 5.47
CA THR A 203 4.55 -3.80 4.71
C THR A 203 5.00 -4.98 5.55
N VAL A 204 4.26 -6.08 5.49
CA VAL A 204 4.60 -7.34 6.16
C VAL A 204 4.68 -8.42 5.09
N ASP A 205 5.90 -8.96 4.90
CA ASP A 205 6.10 -10.16 4.11
C ASP A 205 5.64 -11.37 4.92
N ALA A 206 4.49 -11.89 4.57
CA ALA A 206 3.94 -13.06 5.23
C ALA A 206 4.70 -14.35 4.89
N GLY A 207 5.48 -14.39 3.81
CA GLY A 207 6.32 -15.54 3.43
C GLY A 207 7.43 -15.83 4.44
N GLY A 208 7.79 -14.84 5.25
CA GLY A 208 8.68 -14.98 6.40
C GLY A 208 10.15 -15.13 6.05
N LEU A 209 10.90 -15.92 6.83
CA LEU A 209 12.33 -16.10 6.61
C LEU A 209 12.59 -16.99 5.40
N ARG A 210 13.13 -16.39 4.34
CA ARG A 210 13.55 -17.08 3.12
C ARG A 210 15.06 -17.32 3.18
N ILE A 211 15.45 -18.55 3.49
CA ILE A 211 16.86 -18.94 3.49
C ILE A 211 17.16 -19.54 2.12
N SER A 212 18.07 -18.92 1.36
CA SER A 212 18.66 -19.54 0.18
C SER A 212 19.51 -20.72 0.66
N THR A 213 18.93 -21.92 0.70
CA THR A 213 19.67 -23.13 1.06
C THR A 213 20.35 -23.67 -0.19
N SER A 214 21.62 -23.33 -0.37
CA SER A 214 22.54 -24.03 -1.29
C SER A 214 23.13 -25.31 -0.64
N ILE A 215 22.47 -25.86 0.39
CA ILE A 215 22.98 -26.97 1.19
C ILE A 215 21.98 -28.13 1.14
N SER A 216 21.94 -28.83 0.02
CA SER A 216 21.47 -30.21 -0.05
C SER A 216 22.31 -30.95 -1.08
N ALA A 217 23.31 -31.68 -0.60
CA ALA A 217 24.30 -32.39 -1.40
C ALA A 217 23.79 -33.74 -1.97
N GLU A 218 22.47 -33.93 -2.09
CA GLU A 218 21.87 -35.21 -2.47
C GLU A 218 21.22 -35.21 -3.87
N HIS A 219 21.15 -34.06 -4.55
CA HIS A 219 20.68 -33.97 -5.94
C HIS A 219 21.66 -33.14 -6.77
N SER A 220 22.27 -33.76 -7.78
CA SER A 220 23.26 -33.18 -8.70
C SER A 220 22.71 -32.08 -9.64
N ASP A 221 21.51 -31.55 -9.37
CA ASP A 221 20.81 -30.50 -10.12
C ASP A 221 20.55 -29.22 -9.27
N ALA A 222 21.11 -29.14 -8.05
CA ALA A 222 20.73 -28.16 -7.02
C ALA A 222 21.33 -26.74 -7.17
N ASP A 223 22.36 -26.52 -8.00
CA ASP A 223 23.01 -25.21 -8.12
C ASP A 223 22.22 -24.20 -8.98
N SER A 224 21.53 -24.68 -10.02
CA SER A 224 20.76 -23.82 -10.95
C SER A 224 19.44 -23.29 -10.38
N SER A 225 18.77 -24.06 -9.50
CA SER A 225 17.52 -23.60 -8.88
C SER A 225 17.71 -22.47 -7.88
N SER A 226 18.89 -22.35 -7.26
CA SER A 226 19.09 -21.37 -6.19
C SER A 226 19.15 -19.93 -6.71
N MET A 227 19.68 -19.70 -7.92
CA MET A 227 19.76 -18.36 -8.52
C MET A 227 18.37 -17.88 -8.94
N VAL A 228 17.62 -18.70 -9.68
CA VAL A 228 16.26 -18.40 -10.15
C VAL A 228 15.34 -18.07 -8.97
N ASP A 229 15.39 -18.87 -7.89
CA ASP A 229 14.62 -18.60 -6.68
C ASP A 229 15.06 -17.30 -5.98
N SER A 230 16.36 -17.02 -5.92
CA SER A 230 16.86 -15.76 -5.33
C SER A 230 16.35 -14.53 -6.09
N ILE A 231 16.27 -14.59 -7.42
CA ILE A 231 15.72 -13.54 -8.27
C ILE A 231 14.24 -13.35 -7.98
N TYR A 232 13.46 -14.44 -7.96
CA TYR A 232 12.04 -14.39 -7.62
C TYR A 232 11.79 -13.74 -6.26
N TRP A 233 12.51 -14.17 -5.22
CA TRP A 233 12.31 -13.65 -3.86
C TRP A 233 12.71 -12.18 -3.74
N SER A 234 13.85 -11.79 -4.32
CA SER A 234 14.29 -10.39 -4.36
C SER A 234 13.27 -9.50 -5.09
N ASN A 235 12.73 -9.99 -6.20
CA ASN A 235 11.78 -9.28 -7.04
C ASN A 235 10.45 -9.00 -6.31
N ILE A 236 9.87 -9.98 -5.60
CA ILE A 236 8.62 -9.77 -4.86
C ILE A 236 8.80 -9.01 -3.54
N GLN A 237 9.94 -9.18 -2.86
CA GLN A 237 10.25 -8.47 -1.62
C GLN A 237 10.61 -6.99 -1.89
N GLY A 238 11.23 -6.72 -3.04
CA GLY A 238 11.60 -5.38 -3.48
C GLY A 238 10.41 -4.43 -3.53
N SER A 239 9.22 -4.90 -3.93
CA SER A 239 8.01 -4.05 -3.94
C SER A 239 7.54 -3.66 -2.53
N LEU A 240 7.59 -4.59 -1.57
CA LEU A 240 7.23 -4.33 -0.17
C LEU A 240 8.18 -3.29 0.44
N GLN A 241 9.47 -3.40 0.16
CA GLN A 241 10.47 -2.44 0.59
C GLN A 241 10.25 -1.07 -0.08
N LEU A 242 10.07 -1.07 -1.40
CA LEU A 242 9.88 0.14 -2.21
C LEU A 242 8.68 0.97 -1.72
N MET A 243 7.54 0.33 -1.46
CA MET A 243 6.35 1.02 -0.94
C MET A 243 6.57 1.60 0.44
N ALA A 244 7.15 0.82 1.35
CA ALA A 244 7.32 1.23 2.74
C ALA A 244 8.35 2.36 2.90
N GLU A 245 9.55 2.19 2.32
CA GLU A 245 10.65 3.15 2.49
C GLU A 245 10.31 4.50 1.86
N ARG A 246 9.78 4.50 0.64
CA ARG A 246 9.51 5.76 -0.10
C ARG A 246 8.31 6.55 0.41
N THR A 247 7.49 5.95 1.27
CA THR A 247 6.38 6.63 1.96
C THR A 247 6.67 6.90 3.45
N GLY A 248 7.91 6.65 3.89
CA GLY A 248 8.37 6.92 5.25
C GLY A 248 7.89 5.90 6.31
N GLY A 249 7.35 4.76 5.88
CA GLY A 249 6.96 3.67 6.77
C GLY A 249 8.06 2.64 6.98
N LYS A 250 7.71 1.35 7.08
CA LYS A 250 8.68 0.27 7.33
C LYS A 250 8.25 -1.07 6.75
N ALA A 251 9.18 -1.76 6.11
CA ALA A 251 9.00 -3.13 5.66
C ALA A 251 9.45 -4.13 6.74
N ILE A 252 8.64 -5.15 6.96
CA ILE A 252 8.83 -6.22 7.93
C ILE A 252 8.92 -7.51 7.12
N TYR A 253 10.14 -7.97 6.85
CA TYR A 253 10.43 -9.12 6.01
C TYR A 253 11.59 -9.95 6.60
N ASN A 254 11.88 -11.11 6.01
CA ASN A 254 12.94 -12.03 6.48
C ASN A 254 12.80 -12.41 7.96
N THR A 255 11.58 -12.63 8.43
CA THR A 255 11.32 -13.05 9.81
C THR A 255 10.11 -13.97 9.89
N ASN A 256 10.20 -15.02 10.71
CA ASN A 256 9.06 -15.85 11.07
C ASN A 256 8.26 -15.27 12.25
N ASP A 257 8.78 -14.23 12.90
CA ASP A 257 8.08 -13.49 13.94
C ASP A 257 8.01 -12.00 13.57
N PRO A 258 6.88 -11.52 13.01
CA PRO A 258 6.71 -10.13 12.65
C PRO A 258 6.41 -9.23 13.86
N SER A 259 6.23 -9.78 15.08
CA SER A 259 5.79 -9.02 16.27
C SER A 259 6.70 -7.84 16.60
N LYS A 260 8.02 -8.01 16.48
CA LYS A 260 8.97 -6.91 16.71
C LYS A 260 8.81 -5.79 15.69
N GLY A 261 8.63 -6.14 14.42
CA GLY A 261 8.41 -5.17 13.34
C GLY A 261 7.09 -4.40 13.53
N LEU A 262 6.02 -5.12 13.86
CA LEU A 262 4.71 -4.55 14.16
C LEU A 262 4.75 -3.64 15.39
N SER A 263 5.47 -4.03 16.45
CA SER A 263 5.64 -3.17 17.62
C SER A 263 6.29 -1.85 17.24
N LEU A 264 7.34 -1.87 16.41
CA LEU A 264 8.00 -0.65 15.93
C LEU A 264 7.05 0.21 15.09
N ALA A 265 6.21 -0.38 14.24
CA ALA A 265 5.18 0.37 13.52
C ALA A 265 4.20 1.06 14.48
N GLY A 266 3.80 0.39 15.55
CA GLY A 266 2.97 0.98 16.60
C GLY A 266 3.66 2.13 17.34
N ASP A 267 4.96 2.01 17.60
CA ASP A 267 5.75 3.08 18.22
C ASP A 267 5.87 4.29 17.28
N ASP A 268 6.04 4.05 15.97
CA ASP A 268 6.05 5.09 14.94
C ASP A 268 4.74 5.86 14.91
N PHE A 269 3.60 5.18 15.13
CA PHE A 269 2.28 5.81 15.16
C PHE A 269 2.10 6.79 16.31
N ARG A 270 2.75 6.54 17.45
CA ARG A 270 2.67 7.40 18.65
C ARG A 270 3.79 8.44 18.74
N THR A 271 4.98 8.10 18.27
CA THR A 271 6.19 8.92 18.49
C THR A 271 6.75 9.36 17.15
N TYR A 272 6.56 10.64 16.83
CA TYR A 272 6.99 11.20 15.55
C TYR A 272 7.23 12.70 15.66
N TYR A 273 7.95 13.24 14.68
CA TYR A 273 8.12 14.68 14.50
C TYR A 273 7.24 15.15 13.35
N SER A 274 6.48 16.23 13.58
CA SER A 274 5.77 16.96 12.52
C SER A 274 6.57 18.22 12.20
N LEU A 275 7.01 18.35 10.95
CA LEU A 275 7.78 19.49 10.47
C LEU A 275 6.97 20.23 9.40
N GLY A 276 6.68 21.51 9.66
CA GLY A 276 6.05 22.41 8.70
C GLY A 276 7.09 23.24 7.97
N TYR A 277 6.93 23.40 6.66
CA TYR A 277 7.67 24.37 5.85
C TYR A 277 6.74 24.92 4.77
N THR A 278 7.00 26.15 4.32
CA THR A 278 6.24 26.79 3.25
C THR A 278 7.03 26.69 1.95
N PRO A 279 6.59 25.88 0.97
CA PRO A 279 7.21 25.85 -0.36
C PRO A 279 6.96 27.16 -1.12
N ALA A 280 7.84 27.51 -2.05
CA ALA A 280 7.67 28.68 -2.93
C ALA A 280 6.63 28.48 -4.05
N HIS A 281 6.06 27.28 -4.14
CA HIS A 281 5.00 26.89 -5.08
C HIS A 281 3.78 26.41 -4.29
N SER A 282 2.61 26.49 -4.90
CA SER A 282 1.37 25.95 -4.31
C SER A 282 0.43 25.48 -5.41
N GLY A 283 0.02 24.21 -5.33
CA GLY A 283 -1.01 23.63 -6.19
C GLY A 283 -0.61 23.47 -7.66
N ASP A 284 0.69 23.40 -7.97
CA ASP A 284 1.19 23.33 -9.35
C ASP A 284 1.03 21.95 -10.02
N GLY A 285 0.52 20.95 -9.30
CA GLY A 285 0.28 19.60 -9.79
C GLY A 285 1.56 18.77 -10.00
N ARG A 286 2.75 19.33 -9.76
CA ARG A 286 4.04 18.66 -9.99
C ARG A 286 4.47 17.85 -8.77
N TYR A 287 5.39 16.91 -9.01
CA TYR A 287 6.03 16.15 -7.94
C TYR A 287 7.26 16.91 -7.42
N HIS A 288 7.34 17.06 -6.10
CA HIS A 288 8.42 17.73 -5.41
C HIS A 288 9.10 16.76 -4.46
N LYS A 289 10.43 16.63 -4.58
CA LYS A 289 11.23 15.78 -3.71
C LYS A 289 11.39 16.41 -2.33
N VAL A 290 11.36 15.60 -1.29
CA VAL A 290 11.64 15.99 0.10
C VAL A 290 12.90 15.25 0.56
N ASP A 291 13.84 15.99 1.12
CA ASP A 291 15.09 15.48 1.69
C ASP A 291 15.23 16.02 3.12
N VAL A 292 15.37 15.13 4.11
CA VAL A 292 15.48 15.49 5.52
C VAL A 292 16.83 15.07 6.06
N LYS A 293 17.63 16.05 6.47
CA LYS A 293 18.99 15.81 7.01
C LYS A 293 19.04 16.11 8.49
N THR A 294 19.76 15.26 9.21
CA THR A 294 20.06 15.39 10.64
C THR A 294 21.50 15.84 10.83
N LYS A 295 21.76 16.69 11.83
CA LYS A 295 23.13 17.07 12.22
C LYS A 295 23.91 15.90 12.82
N ARG A 296 23.19 14.95 13.44
CA ARG A 296 23.74 13.71 13.99
C ARG A 296 23.85 12.66 12.90
N LYS A 297 25.06 12.13 12.70
CA LYS A 297 25.38 11.15 11.66
C LYS A 297 24.99 9.71 12.02
N ASP A 298 24.72 9.45 13.28
CA ASP A 298 24.35 8.14 13.81
C ASP A 298 22.82 7.89 13.82
N LEU A 299 22.03 8.89 13.41
CA LEU A 299 20.58 8.79 13.32
C LEU A 299 20.14 8.53 11.88
N VAL A 300 19.17 7.63 11.71
CA VAL A 300 18.48 7.39 10.45
C VAL A 300 17.11 8.04 10.53
N VAL A 301 16.81 8.94 9.59
CA VAL A 301 15.50 9.59 9.48
C VAL A 301 14.68 8.85 8.44
N ARG A 302 13.46 8.44 8.81
CA ARG A 302 12.46 7.96 7.84
C ARG A 302 11.49 9.07 7.54
N HIS A 303 11.33 9.34 6.25
CA HIS A 303 10.42 10.35 5.73
C HIS A 303 9.93 9.91 4.37
N ARG A 304 8.87 10.56 3.87
CA ARG A 304 8.43 10.37 2.49
C ARG A 304 9.45 10.96 1.50
N ASP A 305 9.63 10.32 0.36
CA ASP A 305 10.56 10.78 -0.70
C ASP A 305 10.17 12.13 -1.31
N GLY A 306 8.91 12.48 -1.24
CA GLY A 306 8.35 13.67 -1.89
C GLY A 306 6.84 13.68 -1.82
N TYR A 307 6.20 14.54 -2.59
CA TYR A 307 4.74 14.62 -2.71
C TYR A 307 4.35 15.28 -4.02
N ARG A 308 3.14 15.01 -4.50
CA ARG A 308 2.54 15.78 -5.59
C ARG A 308 1.76 16.96 -5.00
N ASP A 309 2.07 18.18 -5.44
CA ASP A 309 1.44 19.39 -4.93
C ASP A 309 0.06 19.61 -5.58
N LYS A 310 -0.97 19.02 -4.97
CA LYS A 310 -2.35 19.06 -5.48
C LYS A 310 -2.90 20.49 -5.47
N SER A 311 -3.58 20.88 -6.55
CA SER A 311 -4.34 22.13 -6.61
C SER A 311 -5.51 22.13 -5.61
N PRO A 312 -6.05 23.31 -5.24
CA PRO A 312 -7.24 23.38 -4.39
C PRO A 312 -8.41 22.55 -4.91
N GLU A 313 -8.66 22.57 -6.23
CA GLU A 313 -9.73 21.83 -6.89
C GLU A 313 -9.54 20.32 -6.76
N ALA A 314 -8.32 19.83 -6.95
CA ALA A 314 -8.00 18.42 -6.79
C ALA A 314 -8.21 17.96 -5.33
N ARG A 315 -7.81 18.78 -4.35
CA ARG A 315 -8.04 18.48 -2.92
C ARG A 315 -9.53 18.49 -2.55
N MET A 316 -10.31 19.39 -3.14
CA MET A 316 -11.77 19.40 -2.95
C MET A 316 -12.41 18.15 -3.54
N ALA A 317 -12.02 17.75 -4.76
CA ALA A 317 -12.49 16.54 -5.40
C ALA A 317 -12.16 15.28 -4.58
N ASP A 318 -10.94 15.21 -4.03
CA ASP A 318 -10.54 14.15 -3.09
C ASP A 318 -11.45 14.07 -1.86
N GLY A 319 -11.76 15.24 -1.27
CA GLY A 319 -12.63 15.34 -0.10
C GLY A 319 -14.04 14.82 -0.38
N VAL A 320 -14.64 15.28 -1.48
CA VAL A 320 -15.98 14.83 -1.93
C VAL A 320 -15.98 13.34 -2.26
N MET A 321 -14.93 12.82 -2.91
CA MET A 321 -14.85 11.39 -3.20
C MET A 321 -14.74 10.58 -1.91
N SER A 322 -13.94 11.05 -0.94
CA SER A 322 -13.74 10.36 0.34
C SER A 322 -15.02 10.30 1.16
N SER A 323 -15.87 11.33 1.12
CA SER A 323 -17.14 11.36 1.85
C SER A 323 -18.18 10.37 1.32
N LEU A 324 -18.01 9.84 0.10
CA LEU A 324 -18.84 8.75 -0.43
C LEU A 324 -18.53 7.40 0.24
N PHE A 325 -17.31 7.23 0.76
CA PHE A 325 -16.85 5.98 1.36
C PHE A 325 -16.76 6.04 2.88
N PHE A 326 -16.54 7.24 3.42
CA PHE A 326 -16.29 7.47 4.83
C PHE A 326 -17.17 8.61 5.32
N ASP A 327 -17.73 8.46 6.53
CA ASP A 327 -18.45 9.53 7.21
C ASP A 327 -17.45 10.57 7.73
N VAL A 328 -16.94 11.38 6.80
CA VAL A 328 -15.89 12.38 7.04
C VAL A 328 -16.43 13.73 6.58
N GLU A 329 -16.71 14.60 7.55
CA GLU A 329 -17.00 16.01 7.29
C GLU A 329 -15.73 16.84 7.43
N SER A 330 -15.19 17.32 6.30
CA SER A 330 -14.10 18.30 6.32
C SER A 330 -14.66 19.70 6.54
N ASN A 331 -14.95 20.05 7.80
CA ASN A 331 -15.49 21.36 8.18
C ASN A 331 -14.73 22.03 9.33
N SER A 332 -13.41 22.19 9.19
CA SER A 332 -12.56 22.77 10.24
C SER A 332 -12.97 24.18 10.66
N PHE A 333 -13.58 24.94 9.75
CA PHE A 333 -14.06 26.31 10.00
C PHE A 333 -15.47 26.35 10.60
N GLY A 334 -16.19 25.21 10.66
CA GLY A 334 -17.57 25.15 11.15
C GLY A 334 -18.55 25.91 10.26
N VAL A 335 -18.28 25.98 8.96
CA VAL A 335 -19.16 26.62 7.97
C VAL A 335 -20.47 25.86 7.91
N THR A 336 -21.59 26.54 8.04
CA THR A 336 -22.92 25.94 7.81
C THR A 336 -23.58 26.58 6.61
N VAL A 337 -24.37 25.78 5.88
CA VAL A 337 -25.16 26.23 4.74
C VAL A 337 -26.62 25.95 5.05
N ASP A 338 -27.40 27.01 5.23
CA ASP A 338 -28.84 26.93 5.47
C ASP A 338 -29.58 27.30 4.18
N ARG A 339 -30.56 26.47 3.79
CA ARG A 339 -31.49 26.81 2.71
C ARG A 339 -32.54 27.78 3.26
N GLY A 340 -32.57 28.98 2.71
CA GLY A 340 -33.59 29.99 2.99
C GLY A 340 -34.82 29.83 2.11
N THR A 341 -35.49 30.95 1.84
CA THR A 341 -36.73 30.98 1.07
C THR A 341 -36.54 30.52 -0.38
N VAL A 342 -37.55 29.82 -0.91
CA VAL A 342 -37.58 29.33 -2.29
C VAL A 342 -38.71 30.05 -3.01
N THR A 343 -38.36 30.88 -3.99
CA THR A 343 -39.32 31.74 -4.68
C THR A 343 -39.38 31.35 -6.16
N PRO A 344 -40.55 30.93 -6.69
CA PRO A 344 -40.70 30.65 -8.11
C PRO A 344 -40.49 31.92 -8.94
N ARG A 345 -39.91 31.78 -10.14
CA ARG A 345 -39.78 32.82 -11.16
C ARG A 345 -40.69 32.53 -12.34
N ASP A 346 -41.01 33.58 -13.09
CA ASP A 346 -41.89 33.54 -14.25
C ASP A 346 -41.35 32.71 -15.43
N ASP A 347 -40.06 32.39 -15.44
CA ASP A 347 -39.39 31.55 -16.44
C ASP A 347 -39.45 30.04 -16.12
N GLY A 348 -40.18 29.66 -15.07
CA GLY A 348 -40.28 28.29 -14.60
C GLY A 348 -39.12 27.82 -13.71
N ASN A 349 -38.14 28.68 -13.42
CA ASN A 349 -37.06 28.40 -12.48
C ASN A 349 -37.43 28.84 -11.05
N TYR A 350 -36.59 28.47 -10.08
CA TYR A 350 -36.72 28.90 -8.68
C TYR A 350 -35.50 29.69 -8.24
N VAL A 351 -35.70 30.77 -7.49
CA VAL A 351 -34.66 31.40 -6.68
C VAL A 351 -34.61 30.66 -5.36
N VAL A 352 -33.45 30.12 -5.01
CA VAL A 352 -33.21 29.50 -3.70
C VAL A 352 -32.22 30.39 -2.95
N GLU A 353 -32.66 30.97 -1.84
CA GLU A 353 -31.76 31.68 -0.94
C GLU A 353 -30.87 30.67 -0.22
N ILE A 354 -29.57 30.92 -0.21
CA ILE A 354 -28.57 30.10 0.48
C ILE A 354 -27.83 31.00 1.47
N ALA A 355 -27.98 30.73 2.76
CA ALA A 355 -27.28 31.44 3.82
C ALA A 355 -26.04 30.64 4.24
N VAL A 356 -24.86 31.18 3.97
CA VAL A 356 -23.57 30.59 4.41
C VAL A 356 -23.13 31.29 5.69
N ARG A 357 -22.99 30.55 6.79
CA ARG A 357 -22.53 31.09 8.08
C ARG A 357 -21.11 30.62 8.35
N ILE A 358 -20.23 31.56 8.68
CA ILE A 358 -18.82 31.28 9.02
C ILE A 358 -18.55 31.75 10.45
N PRO A 359 -18.27 30.86 11.41
CA PRO A 359 -17.89 31.22 12.76
C PRO A 359 -16.61 32.07 12.80
N ILE A 360 -16.72 33.36 13.14
CA ILE A 360 -15.57 34.27 13.25
C ILE A 360 -14.50 33.73 14.20
N GLY A 361 -14.89 33.10 15.31
CA GLY A 361 -13.95 32.52 16.28
C GLY A 361 -13.09 31.36 15.74
N LYS A 362 -13.37 30.85 14.55
CA LYS A 362 -12.58 29.82 13.86
C LYS A 362 -11.66 30.39 12.78
N LEU A 363 -11.72 31.70 12.52
CA LEU A 363 -10.88 32.37 11.53
C LEU A 363 -9.65 32.98 12.20
N THR A 364 -8.48 32.73 11.62
CA THR A 364 -7.26 33.47 11.97
C THR A 364 -7.13 34.66 11.03
N LEU A 365 -7.29 35.88 11.55
CA LEU A 365 -7.10 37.10 10.78
C LEU A 365 -5.60 37.41 10.72
N ILE A 366 -5.06 37.51 9.50
CA ILE A 366 -3.67 37.92 9.28
C ILE A 366 -3.69 39.43 9.01
N PRO A 367 -2.98 40.27 9.78
CA PRO A 367 -2.87 41.69 9.49
C PRO A 367 -2.17 41.91 8.15
N GLU A 368 -2.79 42.67 7.25
CA GLU A 368 -2.05 43.26 6.13
C GLU A 368 -1.30 44.49 6.64
N GLY A 369 0.03 44.48 6.47
CA GLY A 369 0.94 45.56 6.84
C GLY A 369 1.78 45.98 5.65
#